data_AF-A0A8T2M3H7-F1
#
_entry.id   AF-A0A8T2M3H7-F1
#
_cell.length_a   1.000
_cell.length_b   1.000
_cell.length_c   1.000
_cell.angle_alpha   90.00
_cell.angle_beta   90.00
_cell.angle_gamma   90.00
#
_symmetry.space_group_name_H-M   'P 1'
#
loop_
_entity.id
_entity.type
_entity.pdbx_description
1 polymer ?
#
loop_
_entity_poly.entity_id
_entity_poly.type
_entity_poly.pdbx_seq_one_letter_code
_entity_poly.pdbx_strand_id
1 'polypeptide(L)'
;MFHIVEFRESSEVEVVPDSWVKNNSCLWPSYKSVGRIRQAICRQEIPGDSWKSFEIRVLCTEVTYQDARAKLPRAAVTSDLQSDENDDRPAYFKRKNRGSKMFISSGSEDELESPIFRKRRNVEVGASESSAPIPAAPSVPQPPPKIFRSTDSRENIGQQTRPASNFGMVDSDTSAILREILVSLETLKEQQKFLLAHVLKLGSGGPTNIPDVTDLGLPLASIQELKDLDEQIRVRPEQKNKLTTYLGFTGGVNTKETVWRAMSTLLTNSLAKEINWSGANRKLAFKSLSIKGVVLNAVRKCPHARDATDKEVEQYIARWLQLAPDRDGGRKERAKSAASNTSFERE
;
A
#
# COMPACT_ATOMS: atom_id res chain seq x y z
N MET A 1 -18.81 -20.58 10.95
CA MET A 1 -17.94 -19.52 11.50
C MET A 1 -16.50 -20.00 11.43
N PHE A 2 -15.55 -19.07 11.40
CA PHE A 2 -14.11 -19.34 11.33
C PHE A 2 -13.39 -18.55 12.42
N HIS A 3 -12.43 -19.19 13.07
CA HIS A 3 -11.58 -18.59 14.07
C HIS A 3 -10.20 -18.29 13.49
N ILE A 4 -9.64 -17.16 13.87
CA ILE A 4 -8.21 -16.89 13.73
C ILE A 4 -7.56 -17.34 15.04
N VAL A 5 -6.69 -18.33 14.97
CA VAL A 5 -6.11 -18.98 16.15
C VAL A 5 -4.59 -18.89 16.11
N GLU A 6 -3.99 -18.69 17.28
CA GLU A 6 -2.56 -18.77 17.52
C GLU A 6 -2.23 -20.11 18.18
N PHE A 7 -1.35 -20.91 17.57
CA PHE A 7 -0.86 -22.15 18.15
C PHE A 7 0.18 -21.84 19.22
N ARG A 8 -0.03 -22.28 20.46
CA ARG A 8 0.86 -21.92 21.58
C ARG A 8 2.27 -22.50 21.47
N GLU A 9 2.40 -23.66 20.82
CA GLU A 9 3.71 -24.32 20.66
C GLU A 9 4.58 -23.66 19.60
N SER A 10 4.00 -23.23 18.47
CA SER A 10 4.74 -22.67 17.32
C SER A 10 4.61 -21.16 17.18
N SER A 11 3.73 -20.51 17.96
CA SER A 11 3.31 -19.11 17.80
C SER A 11 2.82 -18.77 16.39
N GLU A 12 2.39 -19.77 15.62
CA GLU A 12 1.86 -19.60 14.27
C GLU A 12 0.38 -19.20 14.32
N VAL A 13 -0.04 -18.30 13.43
CA VAL A 13 -1.42 -17.81 13.36
C VAL A 13 -2.10 -18.29 12.08
N GLU A 14 -3.17 -19.06 12.22
CA GLU A 14 -3.92 -19.62 11.09
C GLU A 14 -5.44 -19.47 11.24
N VAL A 15 -6.16 -19.64 10.12
CA VAL A 15 -7.63 -19.67 10.11
C VAL A 15 -8.11 -21.10 10.21
N VAL A 16 -9.01 -21.38 11.16
CA VAL A 16 -9.62 -22.70 11.34
C VAL A 16 -11.15 -22.59 11.39
N PRO A 17 -11.90 -23.60 10.93
CA PRO A 17 -13.33 -23.70 11.18
C PRO A 17 -13.63 -23.80 12.67
N ASP A 18 -14.76 -23.24 13.09
CA ASP A 18 -15.28 -23.40 14.46
C ASP A 18 -15.43 -24.88 14.87
N SER A 19 -15.81 -25.74 13.92
CA SER A 19 -15.97 -27.18 14.15
C SER A 19 -14.68 -27.92 14.54
N TRP A 20 -13.51 -27.31 14.36
CA TRP A 20 -12.23 -27.93 14.69
C TRP A 20 -11.75 -27.56 16.10
N VAL A 21 -12.41 -26.62 16.75
CA VAL A 21 -12.00 -26.04 18.04
C VAL A 21 -12.87 -26.59 19.17
N LYS A 22 -12.23 -27.13 20.21
CA LYS A 22 -12.89 -27.55 21.44
C LYS A 22 -11.96 -27.36 22.64
N ASN A 23 -12.46 -26.73 23.71
CA ASN A 23 -11.72 -26.54 24.97
C ASN A 23 -10.33 -25.88 24.81
N ASN A 24 -10.22 -24.82 24.00
CA ASN A 24 -8.94 -24.17 23.66
C ASN A 24 -7.91 -25.09 22.96
N SER A 25 -8.36 -26.18 22.38
CA SER A 25 -7.55 -27.04 21.51
C SER A 25 -8.17 -27.09 20.11
N CYS A 26 -7.31 -27.11 19.08
CA CYS A 26 -7.72 -27.25 17.69
C CYS A 26 -7.23 -28.58 17.15
N LEU A 27 -8.11 -29.31 16.45
CA LEU A 27 -7.70 -30.45 15.64
C LEU A 27 -7.17 -29.94 14.30
N TRP A 28 -6.00 -30.44 13.89
CA TRP A 28 -5.34 -30.02 12.67
C TRP A 28 -4.99 -31.23 11.78
N PRO A 29 -5.28 -31.16 10.47
CA PRO A 29 -5.04 -32.27 9.56
C PRO A 29 -3.55 -32.50 9.30
N SER A 30 -3.15 -33.77 9.19
CA SER A 30 -1.77 -34.19 8.89
C SER A 30 -1.39 -34.10 7.39
N TYR A 31 -2.12 -33.32 6.60
CA TYR A 31 -1.86 -33.19 5.17
C TYR A 31 -0.57 -32.41 4.90
N LYS A 32 0.26 -32.87 3.96
CA LYS A 32 1.51 -32.18 3.58
C LYS A 32 1.29 -31.01 2.61
N SER A 33 0.17 -30.99 1.90
CA SER A 33 -0.14 -29.95 0.92
C SER A 33 -0.95 -28.82 1.54
N VAL A 34 -0.39 -27.60 1.50
CA VAL A 34 -1.08 -26.37 1.94
C VAL A 34 -2.41 -26.18 1.20
N GLY A 35 -2.47 -26.57 -0.09
CA GLY A 35 -3.71 -26.51 -0.87
C GLY A 35 -4.81 -27.43 -0.34
N ARG A 36 -4.45 -28.65 0.10
CA ARG A 36 -5.39 -29.61 0.69
C ARG A 36 -5.88 -29.17 2.07
N ILE A 37 -5.01 -28.56 2.86
CA ILE A 37 -5.37 -27.95 4.15
C ILE A 37 -6.37 -26.81 3.94
N ARG A 38 -6.09 -25.88 3.01
CA ARG A 38 -7.03 -24.80 2.66
C ARG A 38 -8.38 -25.35 2.19
N GLN A 39 -8.37 -26.40 1.38
CA GLN A 39 -9.61 -27.04 0.93
C GLN A 39 -10.39 -27.67 2.10
N ALA A 40 -9.70 -28.31 3.06
CA ALA A 40 -10.32 -28.86 4.27
C ALA A 40 -10.97 -27.76 5.13
N ILE A 41 -10.28 -26.62 5.30
CA ILE A 41 -10.78 -25.46 6.04
C ILE A 41 -12.02 -24.89 5.34
N CYS A 42 -11.94 -24.59 4.04
CA CYS A 42 -13.06 -24.03 3.28
C CYS A 42 -14.29 -24.94 3.26
N ARG A 43 -14.09 -26.27 3.25
CA ARG A 43 -15.16 -27.27 3.28
C ARG A 43 -15.62 -27.64 4.69
N GLN A 44 -14.97 -27.11 5.73
CA GLN A 44 -15.21 -27.45 7.13
C GLN A 44 -15.24 -28.97 7.35
N GLU A 45 -14.26 -29.67 6.77
CA GLU A 45 -14.16 -31.13 6.80
C GLU A 45 -14.15 -31.62 8.25
N ILE A 46 -14.87 -32.72 8.52
CA ILE A 46 -14.97 -33.26 9.88
C ILE A 46 -13.60 -33.83 10.29
N PRO A 47 -13.06 -33.47 11.47
CA PRO A 47 -11.81 -34.03 11.94
C PRO A 47 -11.84 -35.56 11.99
N GLY A 48 -10.85 -36.20 11.39
CA GLY A 48 -10.68 -37.66 11.41
C GLY A 48 -9.65 -38.11 12.42
N ASP A 49 -9.56 -39.43 12.65
CA ASP A 49 -8.69 -40.03 13.68
C ASP A 49 -7.19 -39.74 13.49
N SER A 50 -6.77 -39.36 12.27
CA SER A 50 -5.38 -39.03 11.96
C SER A 50 -4.99 -37.58 12.28
N TRP A 51 -5.92 -36.75 12.77
CA TRP A 51 -5.70 -35.34 13.04
C TRP A 51 -5.09 -35.15 14.41
N LYS A 52 -4.14 -34.22 14.52
CA LYS A 52 -3.45 -33.94 15.77
C LYS A 52 -4.14 -32.78 16.50
N SER A 53 -4.18 -32.85 17.82
CA SER A 53 -4.70 -31.77 18.66
C SER A 53 -3.55 -30.85 19.05
N PHE A 54 -3.78 -29.55 18.96
CA PHE A 54 -2.84 -28.51 19.35
C PHE A 54 -3.50 -27.51 20.28
N GLU A 55 -2.79 -27.03 21.30
CA GLU A 55 -3.27 -25.96 22.17
C GLU A 55 -3.25 -24.63 21.43
N ILE A 56 -4.38 -23.93 21.46
CA ILE A 56 -4.58 -22.68 20.73
C ILE A 56 -5.08 -21.56 21.63
N ARG A 57 -4.83 -20.33 21.19
CA ARG A 57 -5.53 -19.13 21.64
C ARG A 57 -6.37 -18.59 20.49
N VAL A 58 -7.67 -18.45 20.72
CA VAL A 58 -8.56 -17.79 19.74
C VAL A 58 -8.33 -16.29 19.80
N LEU A 59 -7.83 -15.73 18.70
CA LEU A 59 -7.58 -14.30 18.58
C LEU A 59 -8.82 -13.55 18.12
N CYS A 60 -9.57 -14.07 17.15
CA CYS A 60 -10.74 -13.42 16.55
C CYS A 60 -11.70 -14.44 15.93
N THR A 61 -12.97 -14.11 15.81
CA THR A 61 -14.00 -14.96 15.18
C THR A 61 -14.68 -14.20 14.06
N GLU A 62 -14.86 -14.84 12.92
CA GLU A 62 -15.50 -14.26 11.74
C GLU A 62 -16.54 -15.21 11.15
N VAL A 63 -17.49 -14.64 10.41
CA VAL A 63 -18.57 -15.43 9.79
C VAL A 63 -18.05 -16.20 8.57
N THR A 64 -17.23 -15.57 7.73
CA THR A 64 -16.70 -16.17 6.48
C THR A 64 -15.18 -16.37 6.52
N TYR A 65 -14.70 -17.37 5.76
CA TYR A 65 -13.27 -17.66 5.63
C TYR A 65 -12.50 -16.49 4.99
N GLN A 66 -13.12 -15.77 4.05
CA GLN A 66 -12.50 -14.63 3.37
C GLN A 66 -12.26 -13.47 4.34
N ASP A 67 -13.23 -13.18 5.21
CA ASP A 67 -13.11 -12.14 6.24
C ASP A 67 -12.02 -12.49 7.26
N ALA A 68 -11.98 -13.75 7.71
CA ALA A 68 -10.94 -14.26 8.60
C ALA A 68 -9.55 -14.13 7.95
N ARG A 69 -9.42 -14.51 6.67
CA ARG A 69 -8.14 -14.43 5.95
C ARG A 69 -7.69 -12.99 5.72
N ALA A 70 -8.60 -12.06 5.49
CA ALA A 70 -8.29 -10.63 5.35
C ALA A 70 -7.74 -10.04 6.67
N LYS A 71 -8.16 -10.56 7.82
CA LYS A 71 -7.74 -10.10 9.15
C LYS A 71 -6.50 -10.82 9.69
N LEU A 72 -6.13 -11.98 9.13
CA LEU A 72 -4.99 -12.80 9.55
C LEU A 72 -3.64 -12.04 9.61
N PRO A 73 -3.24 -11.21 8.62
CA PRO A 73 -1.97 -10.47 8.70
C PRO A 73 -1.88 -9.53 9.91
N ARG A 74 -3.03 -8.97 10.34
CA ARG A 74 -3.09 -8.10 11.51
C ARG A 74 -3.07 -8.93 12.81
N ALA A 75 -3.74 -10.07 12.81
CA ALA A 75 -3.77 -10.99 13.95
C ALA A 75 -2.39 -11.58 14.26
N ALA A 76 -1.58 -11.86 13.24
CA ALA A 76 -0.20 -12.33 13.42
C ALA A 76 0.72 -11.33 14.14
N VAL A 77 0.39 -10.03 14.11
CA VAL A 77 1.21 -8.95 14.68
C VAL A 77 0.64 -8.44 16.02
N THR A 78 -0.64 -8.72 16.31
CA THR A 78 -1.33 -8.20 17.49
C THR A 78 -1.99 -9.34 18.26
N SER A 79 -1.53 -9.56 19.49
CA SER A 79 -1.90 -10.70 20.33
C SER A 79 -3.29 -10.62 20.98
N ASP A 80 -4.15 -9.66 20.59
CA ASP A 80 -5.51 -9.52 21.14
C ASP A 80 -6.45 -8.87 20.12
N LEU A 81 -7.28 -9.67 19.44
CA LEU A 81 -8.26 -9.21 18.45
C LEU A 81 -9.67 -9.76 18.72
N GLN A 82 -10.07 -9.88 19.99
CA GLN A 82 -11.44 -10.28 20.30
C GLN A 82 -12.39 -9.10 20.01
N SER A 83 -13.22 -9.25 18.97
CA SER A 83 -14.41 -8.42 18.76
C SER A 83 -15.45 -8.80 19.81
N ASP A 84 -15.71 -7.86 20.71
CA ASP A 84 -16.71 -7.88 21.78
C ASP A 84 -18.13 -7.84 21.15
N GLU A 85 -18.66 -9.00 20.73
CA GLU A 85 -19.89 -9.13 19.91
C GLU A 85 -21.18 -9.43 20.70
N ASN A 86 -21.22 -9.29 22.02
CA ASN A 86 -22.46 -9.44 22.82
C ASN A 86 -22.74 -8.22 23.71
N ASP A 87 -23.16 -7.09 23.12
CA ASP A 87 -23.75 -5.97 23.89
C ASP A 87 -24.84 -5.28 23.05
N ASP A 88 -26.10 -5.68 23.28
CA ASP A 88 -27.32 -5.11 22.70
C ASP A 88 -27.62 -3.68 23.23
N ARG A 89 -26.66 -2.75 23.10
CA ARG A 89 -26.88 -1.33 23.43
C ARG A 89 -26.56 -0.41 22.25
N PRO A 90 -27.38 0.63 22.00
CA PRO A 90 -27.23 1.52 20.86
C PRO A 90 -25.88 2.25 20.83
N ALA A 91 -25.33 2.35 19.62
CA ALA A 91 -23.93 2.63 19.29
C ALA A 91 -23.36 4.04 19.63
N TYR A 92 -24.01 4.83 20.49
CA TYR A 92 -23.57 6.22 20.75
C TYR A 92 -22.67 6.40 21.99
N PHE A 93 -22.54 5.41 22.89
CA PHE A 93 -21.88 5.64 24.20
C PHE A 93 -20.60 4.85 24.52
N LYS A 94 -19.89 4.22 23.57
CA LYS A 94 -18.60 3.57 23.89
C LYS A 94 -17.39 4.49 23.68
N ARG A 95 -17.04 5.26 24.71
CA ARG A 95 -15.70 5.82 24.93
C ARG A 95 -14.87 4.76 25.69
N LYS A 96 -14.05 3.95 25.00
CA LYS A 96 -13.16 2.99 25.69
C LYS A 96 -11.87 3.72 26.11
N ASN A 97 -11.87 4.17 27.36
CA ASN A 97 -10.68 4.52 28.12
C ASN A 97 -10.01 3.22 28.61
N ARG A 98 -8.75 2.98 28.21
CA ARG A 98 -7.78 2.07 28.86
C ARG A 98 -6.41 2.68 28.52
N GLY A 99 -5.72 3.36 29.43
CA GLY A 99 -5.29 2.87 30.74
C GLY A 99 -3.83 2.46 30.59
N SER A 100 -2.93 3.36 30.98
CA SER A 100 -1.47 3.20 30.91
C SER A 100 -1.00 1.87 31.50
N LYS A 101 -0.09 1.20 30.79
CA LYS A 101 0.90 0.30 31.40
C LYS A 101 2.29 0.80 31.02
N MET A 102 2.90 1.55 31.95
CA MET A 102 4.34 1.49 32.14
C MET A 102 4.71 0.09 32.65
N PHE A 103 5.88 -0.42 32.27
CA PHE A 103 6.89 -0.96 33.20
C PHE A 103 8.20 -1.15 32.40
N ILE A 104 9.16 -0.25 32.61
CA ILE A 104 10.48 -0.42 33.26
C ILE A 104 11.57 -1.01 32.33
N SER A 105 12.54 -0.14 32.07
CA SER A 105 13.84 -0.39 31.45
C SER A 105 14.87 -0.79 32.52
N SER A 106 15.77 -1.71 32.17
CA SER A 106 17.18 -1.76 32.59
C SER A 106 17.85 -2.85 31.75
N GLY A 107 18.98 -2.71 31.06
CA GLY A 107 19.95 -1.65 30.90
C GLY A 107 21.21 -2.32 30.30
N SER A 108 21.87 -1.66 29.35
CA SER A 108 23.33 -1.64 29.18
C SER A 108 23.69 -0.98 27.86
N GLU A 109 24.52 0.03 27.98
CA GLU A 109 25.12 0.87 26.95
C GLU A 109 26.04 0.04 26.05
N ASP A 110 26.13 0.40 24.77
CA ASP A 110 27.43 0.53 24.09
C ASP A 110 27.24 1.23 22.73
N GLU A 111 28.05 2.27 22.56
CA GLU A 111 28.16 3.16 21.41
C GLU A 111 28.62 2.41 20.15
N LEU A 112 28.18 2.82 18.95
CA LEU A 112 29.08 2.97 17.80
C LEU A 112 28.51 3.97 16.77
N GLU A 113 29.42 4.80 16.27
CA GLU A 113 29.25 6.04 15.52
C GLU A 113 28.63 5.92 14.12
N SER A 114 28.13 7.08 13.66
CA SER A 114 27.67 7.36 12.29
C SER A 114 28.84 7.57 11.30
N PRO A 115 28.57 7.59 9.98
CA PRO A 115 28.96 8.80 9.27
C PRO A 115 27.93 9.37 8.30
N ILE A 116 27.65 10.65 8.57
CA ILE A 116 27.32 11.79 7.72
C ILE A 116 27.71 11.63 6.23
N PHE A 117 26.77 11.93 5.31
CA PHE A 117 27.13 12.46 3.99
C PHE A 117 26.48 13.82 3.72
N ARG A 118 27.35 14.73 3.26
CA ARG A 118 27.18 16.18 3.23
C ARG A 118 26.42 16.66 1.99
N LYS A 119 25.60 17.67 2.26
CA LYS A 119 25.10 18.73 1.37
C LYS A 119 26.25 19.32 0.53
N ARG A 120 26.07 19.46 -0.80
CA ARG A 120 26.83 20.44 -1.61
C ARG A 120 25.90 21.28 -2.46
N ARG A 121 26.32 22.54 -2.59
CA ARG A 121 25.63 23.73 -3.08
C ARG A 121 25.99 23.99 -4.55
N ASN A 122 25.11 24.76 -5.16
CA ASN A 122 25.10 25.42 -6.46
C ASN A 122 26.40 26.18 -6.84
N VAL A 123 26.75 26.21 -8.13
CA VAL A 123 27.49 27.29 -8.82
C VAL A 123 26.94 27.43 -10.25
N GLU A 124 26.48 28.63 -10.59
CA GLU A 124 26.21 29.14 -11.96
C GLU A 124 27.50 29.72 -12.56
N VAL A 125 27.70 29.62 -13.89
CA VAL A 125 28.15 30.72 -14.79
C VAL A 125 27.76 30.37 -16.26
N GLY A 126 27.21 31.33 -17.03
CA GLY A 126 27.04 31.28 -18.52
C GLY A 126 28.36 31.55 -19.28
N ALA A 127 28.48 31.72 -20.60
CA ALA A 127 27.59 31.85 -21.76
C ALA A 127 28.41 31.67 -23.08
N SER A 128 27.72 31.43 -24.21
CA SER A 128 28.06 31.67 -25.66
C SER A 128 29.25 30.90 -26.30
N GLU A 129 29.34 30.50 -27.58
CA GLU A 129 28.55 30.62 -28.83
C GLU A 129 29.17 29.69 -29.93
N SER A 130 28.37 29.23 -30.91
CA SER A 130 28.67 28.84 -32.34
C SER A 130 29.75 27.76 -32.64
N SER A 131 29.69 26.80 -33.58
CA SER A 131 29.00 26.60 -34.89
C SER A 131 29.15 25.12 -35.36
N ALA A 132 28.29 24.67 -36.30
CA ALA A 132 28.15 23.33 -36.93
C ALA A 132 29.41 22.85 -37.72
N PRO A 133 29.50 21.63 -38.39
CA PRO A 133 28.44 20.71 -38.84
C PRO A 133 28.67 19.18 -38.73
N ILE A 134 27.59 18.44 -39.05
CA ILE A 134 27.38 16.98 -39.04
C ILE A 134 28.23 16.24 -40.09
N PRO A 135 28.67 14.99 -39.80
CA PRO A 135 28.72 13.96 -40.83
C PRO A 135 28.01 12.64 -40.46
N ALA A 136 27.76 11.86 -41.52
CA ALA A 136 26.75 10.83 -41.71
C ALA A 136 26.95 9.49 -40.96
N ALA A 137 25.84 8.73 -40.89
CA ALA A 137 25.69 7.40 -40.31
C ALA A 137 26.48 6.30 -41.05
N PRO A 138 26.97 5.25 -40.36
CA PRO A 138 27.50 4.05 -41.00
C PRO A 138 26.43 2.95 -41.18
N SER A 139 26.45 2.36 -42.38
CA SER A 139 25.59 1.28 -42.88
C SER A 139 25.87 -0.09 -42.24
N VAL A 140 24.80 -0.89 -42.11
CA VAL A 140 24.79 -2.29 -41.63
C VAL A 140 25.26 -3.26 -42.74
N PRO A 141 26.10 -4.28 -42.44
CA PRO A 141 26.31 -5.43 -43.32
C PRO A 141 25.45 -6.65 -42.93
N GLN A 142 24.87 -7.30 -43.95
CA GLN A 142 24.08 -8.55 -43.91
C GLN A 142 24.96 -9.82 -43.73
N PRO A 143 24.38 -11.00 -43.39
CA PRO A 143 25.16 -12.22 -43.11
C PRO A 143 25.37 -13.11 -44.35
N PRO A 144 26.47 -13.89 -44.42
CA PRO A 144 26.64 -14.97 -45.38
C PRO A 144 26.30 -16.38 -44.80
N PRO A 145 26.14 -17.41 -45.67
CA PRO A 145 25.29 -18.58 -45.41
C PRO A 145 26.01 -19.86 -44.94
N LYS A 146 25.20 -20.85 -44.58
CA LYS A 146 25.53 -22.18 -44.04
C LYS A 146 26.41 -23.01 -44.98
N ILE A 147 27.49 -23.58 -44.46
CA ILE A 147 28.19 -24.73 -45.07
C ILE A 147 28.17 -25.90 -44.09
N PHE A 148 27.62 -27.00 -44.60
CA PHE A 148 27.58 -28.33 -44.01
C PHE A 148 28.88 -29.05 -44.38
N ARG A 149 29.63 -29.59 -43.42
CA ARG A 149 30.59 -30.66 -43.68
C ARG A 149 30.76 -31.55 -42.45
N SER A 150 30.24 -32.76 -42.56
CA SER A 150 30.53 -33.90 -41.70
C SER A 150 32.00 -34.30 -41.78
N THR A 151 32.60 -34.72 -40.68
CA THR A 151 33.44 -35.94 -40.63
C THR A 151 33.58 -36.41 -39.19
N ASP A 152 33.39 -37.72 -39.03
CA ASP A 152 33.56 -38.53 -37.84
C ASP A 152 34.94 -38.38 -37.19
N SER A 153 34.98 -38.46 -35.87
CA SER A 153 35.99 -39.23 -35.13
C SER A 153 35.51 -39.43 -33.69
N ARG A 154 35.15 -40.68 -33.42
CA ARG A 154 34.71 -41.22 -32.15
C ARG A 154 35.92 -41.84 -31.46
N GLU A 155 36.36 -41.26 -30.35
CA GLU A 155 37.12 -42.01 -29.35
C GLU A 155 36.56 -41.74 -27.96
N ASN A 156 36.29 -42.85 -27.28
CA ASN A 156 35.66 -42.99 -25.98
C ASN A 156 36.61 -43.87 -25.15
N ILE A 157 37.18 -43.34 -24.07
CA ILE A 157 37.85 -43.99 -22.91
C ILE A 157 38.05 -42.81 -21.94
N GLY A 158 37.79 -42.82 -20.63
CA GLY A 158 37.36 -43.80 -19.66
C GLY A 158 37.42 -43.13 -18.28
N GLN A 159 36.40 -43.39 -17.47
CA GLN A 159 36.19 -43.21 -16.02
C GLN A 159 37.16 -42.40 -15.11
N GLN A 160 36.50 -41.59 -14.27
CA GLN A 160 36.75 -41.26 -12.85
C GLN A 160 37.96 -40.39 -12.46
N THR A 161 37.65 -39.19 -11.95
CA THR A 161 37.95 -38.77 -10.56
C THR A 161 37.14 -37.50 -10.20
N ARG A 162 36.44 -37.51 -9.05
CA ARG A 162 36.15 -36.31 -8.24
C ARG A 162 37.33 -36.17 -7.26
N PRO A 163 37.79 -34.96 -6.87
CA PRO A 163 37.03 -33.98 -6.07
C PRO A 163 37.24 -32.54 -6.63
N ALA A 164 36.69 -31.44 -6.16
CA ALA A 164 36.07 -31.07 -4.90
C ALA A 164 35.00 -29.99 -5.16
N SER A 165 34.09 -29.92 -4.21
CA SER A 165 33.25 -28.78 -3.87
C SER A 165 33.91 -27.42 -4.10
N ASN A 166 33.32 -26.58 -4.95
CA ASN A 166 33.38 -25.13 -4.88
C ASN A 166 32.24 -24.51 -5.71
N PHE A 167 30.99 -24.80 -5.34
CA PHE A 167 29.89 -23.92 -5.71
C PHE A 167 29.72 -22.95 -4.54
N GLY A 168 30.34 -21.78 -4.70
CA GLY A 168 30.27 -20.69 -3.75
C GLY A 168 28.83 -20.40 -3.39
N MET A 169 28.57 -20.42 -2.09
CA MET A 169 27.40 -19.86 -1.44
C MET A 169 27.26 -18.43 -1.96
N VAL A 170 26.31 -18.19 -2.88
CA VAL A 170 26.03 -16.86 -3.39
C VAL A 170 25.52 -16.07 -2.19
N ASP A 171 26.31 -15.08 -1.76
CA ASP A 171 26.11 -14.32 -0.54
C ASP A 171 24.65 -13.87 -0.43
N SER A 172 24.00 -14.08 0.72
CA SER A 172 22.58 -13.76 0.92
C SER A 172 22.26 -12.32 0.51
N ASP A 173 23.23 -11.42 0.70
CA ASP A 173 23.16 -10.01 0.36
C ASP A 173 23.18 -9.79 -1.16
N THR A 174 23.95 -10.55 -1.92
CA THR A 174 23.92 -10.50 -3.38
C THR A 174 22.59 -11.01 -3.94
N SER A 175 21.97 -12.01 -3.32
CA SER A 175 20.62 -12.46 -3.68
C SER A 175 19.56 -11.39 -3.39
N ALA A 176 19.68 -10.68 -2.26
CA ALA A 176 18.79 -9.57 -1.91
C ALA A 176 18.93 -8.39 -2.89
N ILE A 177 20.16 -8.00 -3.23
CA ILE A 177 20.44 -6.96 -4.23
C ILE A 177 19.90 -7.38 -5.60
N LEU A 178 20.10 -8.64 -6.02
CA LEU A 178 19.55 -9.15 -7.28
C LEU A 178 18.02 -9.09 -7.30
N ARG A 179 17.35 -9.39 -6.18
CA ARG A 179 15.88 -9.26 -6.07
C ARG A 179 15.45 -7.80 -6.18
N GLU A 180 16.15 -6.89 -5.52
CA GLU A 180 15.86 -5.45 -5.58
C GLU A 180 16.10 -4.88 -6.98
N ILE A 181 17.17 -5.30 -7.66
CA ILE A 181 17.42 -4.97 -9.06
C ILE A 181 16.31 -5.52 -9.95
N LEU A 182 15.87 -6.76 -9.75
CA LEU A 182 14.77 -7.34 -10.54
C LEU A 182 13.45 -6.60 -10.32
N VAL A 183 13.13 -6.21 -9.09
CA VAL A 183 11.97 -5.36 -8.79
C VAL A 183 12.12 -3.97 -9.41
N SER A 184 13.32 -3.38 -9.34
CA SER A 184 13.62 -2.08 -9.97
C SER A 184 13.52 -2.14 -11.50
N LEU A 185 13.93 -3.25 -12.12
CA LEU A 185 13.79 -3.47 -13.56
C LEU A 185 12.33 -3.72 -13.95
N GLU A 186 11.55 -4.48 -13.18
CA GLU A 186 10.13 -4.67 -13.48
C GLU A 186 9.34 -3.37 -13.29
N THR A 187 9.66 -2.57 -12.27
CA THR A 187 9.07 -1.24 -12.08
C THR A 187 9.47 -0.27 -13.19
N LEU A 188 10.73 -0.26 -13.64
CA LEU A 188 11.17 0.52 -14.80
C LEU A 188 10.48 0.08 -16.10
N LYS A 189 10.30 -1.23 -16.30
CA LYS A 189 9.59 -1.78 -17.46
C LYS A 189 8.11 -1.39 -17.43
N GLU A 190 7.47 -1.40 -16.27
CA GLU A 190 6.09 -0.97 -16.12
C GLU A 190 5.95 0.55 -16.36
N GLN A 191 6.92 1.34 -15.89
CA GLN A 191 7.03 2.77 -16.20
C GLN A 191 7.23 3.01 -17.71
N GLN A 192 8.04 2.20 -18.40
CA GLN A 192 8.23 2.29 -19.85
C GLN A 192 6.96 1.93 -20.62
N LYS A 193 6.21 0.89 -20.21
CA LYS A 193 4.90 0.57 -20.82
C LYS A 193 3.90 1.71 -20.64
N PHE A 194 3.90 2.35 -19.46
CA PHE A 194 3.07 3.51 -19.18
C PHE A 194 3.44 4.71 -20.08
N LEU A 195 4.73 5.01 -20.20
CA LEU A 195 5.24 6.06 -21.10
C LEU A 195 4.91 5.75 -22.56
N LEU A 196 5.08 4.51 -23.01
CA LEU A 196 4.74 4.10 -24.37
C LEU A 196 3.23 4.23 -24.63
N ALA A 197 2.39 3.79 -23.69
CA ALA A 197 0.94 3.98 -23.77
C ALA A 197 0.55 5.47 -23.78
N HIS A 198 1.34 6.33 -23.13
CA HIS A 198 1.17 7.78 -23.17
C HIS A 198 1.57 8.35 -24.54
N VAL A 199 2.72 7.97 -25.08
CA VAL A 199 3.22 8.39 -26.40
C VAL A 199 2.32 7.92 -27.54
N LEU A 200 1.81 6.68 -27.48
CA LEU A 200 0.84 6.16 -28.45
C LEU A 200 -0.51 6.89 -28.37
N LYS A 201 -0.90 7.36 -27.17
CA LYS A 201 -2.08 8.23 -26.98
C LYS A 201 -1.85 9.65 -27.50
N LEU A 202 -0.61 10.15 -27.50
CA LEU A 202 -0.27 11.43 -28.14
C LEU A 202 -0.40 11.36 -29.66
N GLY A 203 -0.14 10.20 -30.28
CA GLY A 203 -0.30 9.99 -31.73
C GLY A 203 -1.75 9.76 -32.19
N SER A 204 -2.69 9.53 -31.26
CA SER A 204 -4.07 9.14 -31.56
C SER A 204 -5.11 10.11 -31.00
N GLY A 205 -4.97 11.41 -31.28
CA GLY A 205 -6.06 12.40 -31.37
C GLY A 205 -7.07 12.55 -30.22
N GLY A 206 -6.88 11.90 -29.07
CA GLY A 206 -7.71 12.07 -27.87
C GLY A 206 -7.20 13.26 -27.06
N PRO A 207 -8.07 14.04 -26.40
CA PRO A 207 -7.66 15.20 -25.62
C PRO A 207 -6.85 14.74 -24.40
N THR A 208 -5.52 14.74 -24.55
CA THR A 208 -4.52 14.46 -23.50
C THR A 208 -3.83 15.73 -23.01
N ASN A 209 -4.39 16.91 -23.30
CA ASN A 209 -3.98 18.12 -22.60
C ASN A 209 -4.32 17.94 -21.12
N ILE A 210 -3.29 17.77 -20.28
CA ILE A 210 -3.40 18.00 -18.85
C ILE A 210 -4.02 19.39 -18.73
N PRO A 211 -5.24 19.54 -18.18
CA PRO A 211 -5.89 20.83 -18.15
C PRO A 211 -5.03 21.79 -17.34
N ASP A 212 -4.76 22.97 -17.87
CA ASP A 212 -4.04 24.02 -17.13
C ASP A 212 -4.89 24.49 -15.96
N VAL A 213 -4.63 24.01 -14.76
CA VAL A 213 -5.41 24.32 -13.54
C VAL A 213 -4.83 25.45 -12.70
N THR A 214 -3.92 26.27 -13.25
CA THR A 214 -3.34 27.41 -12.52
C THR A 214 -4.39 28.39 -12.03
N ASP A 215 -5.48 28.54 -12.78
CA ASP A 215 -6.65 29.36 -12.45
C ASP A 215 -7.53 28.78 -11.32
N LEU A 216 -7.36 27.51 -10.96
CA LEU A 216 -8.16 26.85 -9.92
C LEU A 216 -7.60 27.04 -8.50
N GLY A 217 -6.41 27.63 -8.37
CA GLY A 217 -5.82 27.96 -7.06
C GLY A 217 -5.54 26.74 -6.17
N LEU A 218 -5.19 25.60 -6.77
CA LEU A 218 -4.92 24.36 -6.03
C LEU A 218 -3.49 24.33 -5.46
N PRO A 219 -3.26 23.70 -4.28
CA PRO A 219 -4.26 23.15 -3.36
C PRO A 219 -4.96 24.25 -2.55
N LEU A 220 -6.24 24.07 -2.25
CA LEU A 220 -7.04 25.05 -1.51
C LEU A 220 -6.57 25.17 -0.06
N ALA A 221 -6.41 26.41 0.40
CA ALA A 221 -5.86 26.75 1.71
C ALA A 221 -6.93 27.22 2.71
N SER A 222 -8.09 27.68 2.24
CA SER A 222 -9.13 28.26 3.09
C SER A 222 -10.54 27.74 2.81
N ILE A 223 -11.43 27.86 3.82
CA ILE A 223 -12.86 27.51 3.67
C ILE A 223 -13.51 28.36 2.58
N GLN A 224 -13.09 29.62 2.43
CA GLN A 224 -13.66 30.53 1.44
C GLN A 224 -13.29 30.09 0.02
N GLU A 225 -12.00 29.82 -0.26
CA GLU A 225 -11.55 29.26 -1.54
C GLU A 225 -12.28 27.97 -1.91
N LEU A 226 -12.51 27.10 -0.92
CA LEU A 226 -13.27 25.86 -1.12
C LEU A 226 -14.72 26.12 -1.53
N LYS A 227 -15.40 27.07 -0.89
CA LYS A 227 -16.78 27.45 -1.24
C LYS A 227 -16.85 28.12 -2.61
N ASP A 228 -15.90 28.99 -2.90
CA ASP A 228 -15.85 29.71 -4.18
C ASP A 228 -15.61 28.73 -5.33
N LEU A 229 -14.68 27.77 -5.15
CA LEU A 229 -14.47 26.71 -6.13
C LEU A 229 -15.69 25.81 -6.26
N ASP A 230 -16.36 25.44 -5.16
CA ASP A 230 -17.55 24.59 -5.18
C ASP A 230 -18.71 25.23 -5.96
N GLU A 231 -18.93 26.53 -5.77
CA GLU A 231 -19.94 27.30 -6.51
C GLU A 231 -19.54 27.46 -7.99
N GLN A 232 -18.27 27.72 -8.26
CA GLN A 232 -17.72 27.79 -9.62
C GLN A 232 -17.97 26.51 -10.42
N ILE A 233 -17.65 25.33 -9.87
CA ILE A 233 -17.88 24.05 -10.56
C ILE A 233 -19.37 23.68 -10.65
N ARG A 234 -20.21 24.28 -9.80
CA ARG A 234 -21.67 24.09 -9.83
C ARG A 234 -22.29 24.88 -10.99
N VAL A 235 -21.82 26.11 -11.20
CA VAL A 235 -22.31 27.01 -12.26
C VAL A 235 -21.66 26.70 -13.62
N ARG A 236 -20.37 26.34 -13.63
CA ARG A 236 -19.57 26.18 -14.87
C ARG A 236 -19.16 24.71 -15.08
N PRO A 237 -19.85 23.96 -15.96
CA PRO A 237 -19.53 22.55 -16.20
C PRO A 237 -18.14 22.33 -16.80
N GLU A 238 -17.60 23.32 -17.53
CA GLU A 238 -16.23 23.30 -18.06
C GLU A 238 -15.19 23.22 -16.94
N GLN A 239 -15.31 24.05 -15.90
CA GLN A 239 -14.42 24.01 -14.74
C GLN A 239 -14.55 22.69 -13.96
N LYS A 240 -15.78 22.16 -13.85
CA LYS A 240 -16.01 20.84 -13.25
C LYS A 240 -15.28 19.72 -14.02
N ASN A 241 -15.40 19.71 -15.34
CA ASN A 241 -14.76 18.71 -16.20
C ASN A 241 -13.24 18.86 -16.20
N LYS A 242 -12.75 20.10 -16.21
CA LYS A 242 -11.34 20.46 -16.07
C LYS A 242 -10.74 19.90 -14.79
N LEU A 243 -11.36 20.18 -13.65
CA LEU A 243 -10.94 19.66 -12.33
C LEU A 243 -11.02 18.13 -12.26
N THR A 244 -12.11 17.53 -12.77
CA THR A 244 -12.28 16.07 -12.80
C THR A 244 -11.17 15.38 -13.61
N THR A 245 -10.81 15.95 -14.76
CA THR A 245 -9.74 15.41 -15.61
C THR A 245 -8.38 15.59 -14.96
N TYR A 246 -8.11 16.76 -14.37
CA TYR A 246 -6.87 17.03 -13.63
C TYR A 246 -6.65 16.03 -12.48
N LEU A 247 -7.66 15.84 -11.62
CA LEU A 247 -7.56 14.89 -10.51
C LEU A 247 -7.44 13.45 -10.99
N GLY A 248 -8.03 13.10 -12.14
CA GLY A 248 -7.90 11.75 -12.72
C GLY A 248 -6.44 11.35 -13.04
N PHE A 249 -5.52 12.32 -13.17
CA PHE A 249 -4.09 12.06 -13.37
C PHE A 249 -3.32 11.75 -12.08
N THR A 250 -3.89 12.00 -10.89
CA THR A 250 -3.18 11.74 -9.62
C THR A 250 -2.85 10.27 -9.37
N GLY A 251 -3.59 9.36 -10.03
CA GLY A 251 -3.26 7.92 -10.12
C GLY A 251 -3.29 7.19 -8.77
N GLY A 252 -2.65 6.03 -8.68
CA GLY A 252 -2.58 5.18 -7.50
C GLY A 252 -2.67 3.70 -7.85
N VAL A 253 -2.17 2.84 -6.97
CA VAL A 253 -2.20 1.37 -7.18
C VAL A 253 -3.50 0.73 -6.69
N ASN A 254 -4.34 1.47 -5.95
CA ASN A 254 -5.65 1.04 -5.48
C ASN A 254 -6.58 2.24 -5.20
N THR A 255 -7.88 1.96 -5.02
CA THR A 255 -8.92 2.97 -4.75
C THR A 255 -8.54 3.91 -3.60
N LYS A 256 -8.07 3.38 -2.48
CA LYS A 256 -7.69 4.17 -1.30
C LYS A 256 -6.60 5.19 -1.66
N GLU A 257 -5.53 4.73 -2.29
CA GLU A 257 -4.41 5.60 -2.65
C GLU A 257 -4.84 6.66 -3.67
N THR A 258 -5.65 6.29 -4.65
CA THR A 258 -6.19 7.23 -5.63
C THR A 258 -7.04 8.31 -4.99
N VAL A 259 -7.95 7.96 -4.08
CA VAL A 259 -8.73 8.93 -3.32
C VAL A 259 -7.82 9.84 -2.50
N TRP A 260 -6.85 9.26 -1.79
CA TRP A 260 -5.97 10.01 -0.89
C TRP A 260 -5.05 10.99 -1.63
N ARG A 261 -4.56 10.60 -2.81
CA ARG A 261 -3.76 11.47 -3.69
C ARG A 261 -4.61 12.60 -4.25
N ALA A 262 -5.80 12.29 -4.78
CA ALA A 262 -6.74 13.31 -5.27
C ALA A 262 -7.14 14.32 -4.19
N MET A 263 -7.38 13.87 -2.97
CA MET A 263 -7.68 14.76 -1.83
C MET A 263 -6.49 15.64 -1.45
N SER A 264 -5.26 15.11 -1.52
CA SER A 264 -4.03 15.85 -1.20
C SER A 264 -3.68 16.89 -2.27
N THR A 265 -4.10 16.69 -3.52
CA THR A 265 -4.00 17.72 -4.56
C THR A 265 -5.09 18.78 -4.47
N LEU A 266 -6.24 18.44 -3.89
CA LEU A 266 -7.35 19.37 -3.73
C LEU A 266 -7.15 20.31 -2.53
N LEU A 267 -6.77 19.76 -1.38
CA LEU A 267 -6.85 20.47 -0.11
C LEU A 267 -5.50 20.42 0.61
N THR A 268 -5.10 21.56 1.15
CA THR A 268 -4.04 21.63 2.14
C THR A 268 -4.42 20.90 3.43
N ASN A 269 -3.42 20.48 4.20
CA ASN A 269 -3.67 19.82 5.49
C ASN A 269 -4.27 20.79 6.53
N SER A 270 -3.94 22.09 6.46
CA SER A 270 -4.57 23.13 7.29
C SER A 270 -6.08 23.18 7.06
N LEU A 271 -6.52 23.31 5.81
CA LEU A 271 -7.93 23.31 5.45
C LEU A 271 -8.62 21.98 5.84
N ALA A 272 -7.94 20.85 5.60
CA ALA A 272 -8.48 19.53 5.92
C ALA A 272 -8.82 19.37 7.42
N LYS A 273 -8.13 20.07 8.32
CA LYS A 273 -8.42 20.08 9.77
C LYS A 273 -9.69 20.85 10.12
N GLU A 274 -10.11 21.80 9.29
CA GLU A 274 -11.28 22.66 9.53
C GLU A 274 -12.59 22.11 8.99
N ILE A 275 -12.51 21.05 8.16
CA ILE A 275 -13.66 20.41 7.54
C ILE A 275 -13.84 18.97 8.07
N ASN A 276 -15.01 18.38 7.86
CA ASN A 276 -15.20 16.96 8.06
C ASN A 276 -16.28 16.41 7.10
N TRP A 277 -16.52 15.10 7.15
CA TRP A 277 -17.49 14.48 6.26
C TRP A 277 -18.93 14.99 6.47
N SER A 278 -19.40 15.01 7.72
CA SER A 278 -20.83 15.18 8.05
C SER A 278 -21.28 16.60 8.40
N GLY A 279 -20.35 17.51 8.68
CA GLY A 279 -20.60 18.84 9.25
C GLY A 279 -20.60 18.91 10.78
N ALA A 280 -20.11 17.87 11.47
CA ALA A 280 -20.13 17.84 12.93
C ALA A 280 -19.27 18.96 13.55
N ASN A 281 -19.61 19.39 14.78
CA ASN A 281 -18.86 20.41 15.53
C ASN A 281 -18.71 21.75 14.80
N ARG A 282 -19.75 22.18 14.06
CA ARG A 282 -19.78 23.44 13.28
C ARG A 282 -18.72 23.53 12.18
N LYS A 283 -18.08 22.41 11.82
CA LYS A 283 -17.18 22.32 10.67
C LYS A 283 -17.97 22.22 9.38
N LEU A 284 -17.35 22.61 8.26
CA LEU A 284 -17.99 22.48 6.95
C LEU A 284 -18.17 20.99 6.59
N ALA A 285 -19.37 20.64 6.11
CA ALA A 285 -19.71 19.29 5.67
C ALA A 285 -19.24 19.06 4.23
N PHE A 286 -18.24 18.19 4.05
CA PHE A 286 -17.74 17.85 2.71
C PHE A 286 -18.77 17.05 1.90
N LYS A 287 -19.61 16.24 2.55
CA LYS A 287 -20.62 15.39 1.86
C LYS A 287 -21.63 16.17 1.02
N SER A 288 -21.87 17.44 1.36
CA SER A 288 -22.82 18.32 0.69
C SER A 288 -22.21 19.17 -0.43
N LEU A 289 -20.88 19.14 -0.59
CA LEU A 289 -20.18 19.90 -1.62
C LEU A 289 -20.26 19.21 -2.98
N SER A 290 -20.36 20.01 -4.04
CA SER A 290 -20.31 19.54 -5.43
C SER A 290 -18.96 18.91 -5.79
N ILE A 291 -17.87 19.34 -5.14
CA ILE A 291 -16.52 18.79 -5.27
C ILE A 291 -16.49 17.29 -4.98
N LYS A 292 -17.38 16.78 -4.12
CA LYS A 292 -17.52 15.33 -3.88
C LYS A 292 -17.71 14.56 -5.19
N GLY A 293 -18.62 15.04 -6.05
CA GLY A 293 -18.90 14.41 -7.34
C GLY A 293 -17.70 14.46 -8.28
N VAL A 294 -16.89 15.51 -8.20
CA VAL A 294 -15.66 15.64 -8.97
C VAL A 294 -14.63 14.59 -8.55
N VAL A 295 -14.44 14.39 -7.23
CA VAL A 295 -13.54 13.35 -6.72
C VAL A 295 -14.00 11.95 -7.12
N LEU A 296 -15.31 11.65 -6.99
CA LEU A 296 -15.89 10.37 -7.41
C LEU A 296 -15.61 10.07 -8.88
N ASN A 297 -15.90 11.02 -9.76
CA ASN A 297 -15.70 10.87 -11.19
C ASN A 297 -14.21 10.78 -11.56
N ALA A 298 -13.34 11.52 -10.87
CA ALA A 298 -11.90 11.48 -11.09
C ALA A 298 -11.31 10.10 -10.74
N VAL A 299 -11.71 9.54 -9.59
CA VAL A 299 -11.24 8.22 -9.13
C VAL A 299 -11.62 7.13 -10.13
N ARG A 300 -12.83 7.17 -10.68
CA ARG A 300 -13.28 6.19 -11.70
C ARG A 300 -12.57 6.30 -13.04
N LYS A 301 -11.90 7.42 -13.34
CA LYS A 301 -11.04 7.53 -14.52
C LYS A 301 -9.73 6.75 -14.36
N CYS A 302 -9.31 6.46 -13.13
CA CYS A 302 -8.09 5.72 -12.84
C CYS A 302 -8.28 4.21 -13.10
N PRO A 303 -7.36 3.52 -13.79
CA PRO A 303 -7.51 2.10 -14.14
C PRO A 303 -7.80 1.17 -12.96
N HIS A 304 -7.16 1.40 -11.81
CA HIS A 304 -7.28 0.54 -10.62
C HIS A 304 -8.52 0.83 -9.74
N ALA A 305 -9.33 1.83 -10.09
CA ALA A 305 -10.48 2.26 -9.29
C ALA A 305 -11.74 2.52 -10.14
N ARG A 306 -11.79 1.96 -11.36
CA ARG A 306 -12.91 2.13 -12.30
C ARG A 306 -14.24 1.65 -11.73
N ASP A 307 -14.21 0.51 -11.04
CA ASP A 307 -15.40 -0.15 -10.49
C ASP A 307 -15.69 0.26 -9.03
N ALA A 308 -14.96 1.25 -8.51
CA ALA A 308 -15.14 1.71 -7.13
C ALA A 308 -16.56 2.28 -6.94
N THR A 309 -17.27 1.76 -5.94
CA THR A 309 -18.62 2.23 -5.60
C THR A 309 -18.57 3.62 -4.96
N ASP A 310 -19.67 4.38 -5.05
CA ASP A 310 -19.75 5.69 -4.39
C ASP A 310 -19.45 5.55 -2.89
N LYS A 311 -20.07 4.56 -2.24
CA LYS A 311 -19.89 4.27 -0.82
C LYS A 311 -18.43 4.02 -0.44
N GLU A 312 -17.70 3.25 -1.23
CA GLU A 312 -16.28 2.95 -0.98
C GLU A 312 -15.42 4.21 -1.06
N VAL A 313 -15.61 5.02 -2.11
CA VAL A 313 -14.86 6.27 -2.28
C VAL A 313 -15.19 7.26 -1.17
N GLU A 314 -16.48 7.41 -0.82
CA GLU A 314 -16.94 8.28 0.27
C GLU A 314 -16.33 7.87 1.62
N GLN A 315 -16.22 6.57 1.90
CA GLN A 315 -15.54 6.07 3.10
C GLN A 315 -14.07 6.48 3.15
N TYR A 316 -13.35 6.38 2.03
CA TYR A 316 -11.95 6.79 1.97
C TYR A 316 -11.77 8.30 2.09
N ILE A 317 -12.67 9.10 1.52
CA ILE A 317 -12.69 10.57 1.69
C ILE A 317 -12.91 10.91 3.17
N ALA A 318 -13.96 10.34 3.78
CA ALA A 318 -14.28 10.58 5.19
C ALA A 318 -13.12 10.21 6.11
N ARG A 319 -12.48 9.06 5.86
CA ARG A 319 -11.30 8.62 6.61
C ARG A 319 -10.10 9.54 6.39
N TRP A 320 -9.89 10.03 5.17
CA TRP A 320 -8.83 10.99 4.87
C TRP A 320 -9.04 12.29 5.66
N LEU A 321 -10.25 12.84 5.69
CA LEU A 321 -10.55 14.06 6.48
C LEU A 321 -10.39 13.84 7.98
N GLN A 322 -10.87 12.70 8.50
CA GLN A 322 -10.76 12.36 9.92
C GLN A 322 -9.30 12.31 10.40
N LEU A 323 -8.38 11.86 9.53
CA LEU A 323 -6.96 11.72 9.85
C LEU A 323 -6.15 13.01 9.64
N ALA A 324 -6.78 14.12 9.22
CA ALA A 324 -6.06 15.38 9.00
C ALA A 324 -5.27 15.88 10.25
N PRO A 325 -5.81 15.80 11.49
CA PRO A 325 -5.06 16.16 12.69
C PRO A 325 -3.87 15.24 12.99
N ASP A 326 -3.85 14.01 12.46
CA ASP A 326 -2.77 13.04 12.68
C ASP A 326 -1.57 13.26 11.75
N ARG A 327 -1.79 13.95 10.62
CA ARG A 327 -0.77 14.25 9.61
C ARG A 327 0.24 15.27 10.11
N ASP A 328 1.38 15.35 9.44
CA ASP A 328 2.48 16.28 9.73
C ASP A 328 3.01 16.21 11.17
N GLY A 329 2.97 15.01 11.76
CA GLY A 329 3.51 14.79 13.11
C GLY A 329 2.51 14.99 14.25
N GLY A 330 1.24 15.35 13.98
CA GLY A 330 0.23 15.54 15.03
C GLY A 330 -0.06 14.29 15.88
N ARG A 331 0.21 13.08 15.36
CA ARG A 331 0.21 11.86 16.18
C ARG A 331 1.39 11.81 17.17
N LYS A 332 2.59 12.20 16.73
CA LYS A 332 3.79 12.25 17.58
C LYS A 332 3.65 13.33 18.65
N GLU A 333 3.09 14.48 18.32
CA GLU A 333 2.83 15.56 19.28
C GLU A 333 1.85 15.15 20.37
N ARG A 334 0.70 14.55 20.01
CA ARG A 334 -0.24 14.05 21.02
C ARG A 334 0.34 12.95 21.90
N ALA A 335 1.20 12.08 21.35
CA ALA A 335 1.91 11.09 22.14
C ALA A 335 2.89 11.75 23.13
N LYS A 336 3.62 12.80 22.71
CA LYS A 336 4.50 13.59 23.58
C LYS A 336 3.71 14.33 24.66
N SER A 337 2.64 15.06 24.30
CA SER A 337 1.80 15.78 25.27
C SER A 337 1.11 14.84 26.27
N ALA A 338 0.69 13.65 25.83
CA ALA A 338 0.15 12.64 26.73
C ALA A 338 1.20 12.12 27.71
N ALA A 339 2.43 11.88 27.25
CA ALA A 339 3.55 11.47 28.11
C ALA A 339 3.94 12.57 29.13
N SER A 340 3.97 13.83 28.71
CA SER A 340 4.26 14.97 29.60
C SER A 340 3.21 15.17 30.69
N ASN A 341 1.91 15.09 30.36
CA ASN A 341 0.84 15.22 31.35
C ASN A 341 0.84 14.07 32.37
N THR A 342 1.19 12.85 31.96
CA THR A 342 1.32 11.73 32.91
C THR A 342 2.52 11.82 33.85
N SER A 343 3.52 12.64 33.54
CA SER A 343 4.67 12.89 34.44
C SER A 343 4.33 13.94 35.50
N PHE A 344 3.52 14.94 35.16
CA PHE A 344 3.11 16.01 36.08
C PHE A 344 2.06 15.57 37.12
N GLU A 345 1.23 14.57 36.82
CA GLU A 345 0.27 13.99 37.78
C GLU A 345 0.90 13.00 38.78
N ARG A 346 2.22 12.76 38.73
CA ARG A 346 2.94 11.84 39.61
C ARG A 346 3.94 12.53 40.56
N GLU A 347 4.04 13.85 40.51
CA GLU A 347 4.73 14.69 41.50
C GLU A 347 3.70 15.35 42.41
#